data_AF-A0A259Q2E7-F1
#
_entry.id   AF-A0A259Q2E7-F1
#
_cell.length_a   1.000
_cell.length_b   1.000
_cell.length_c   1.000
_cell.angle_alpha   90.00
_cell.angle_beta   90.00
_cell.angle_gamma   90.00
#
_symmetry.space_group_name_H-M   'P 1'
#
loop_
_entity.id
_entity.type
_entity.pdbx_description
1 polymer ?
#
loop_
_entity_poly.entity_id
_entity_poly.type
_entity_poly.pdbx_seq_one_letter_code
_entity_poly.pdbx_strand_id
1 'polypeptide(L)'
;MKIHEYQGKALLRGRGVPVPRGEAAYTVDEAEHAARELGGPVWVVKAQIHAGGRGKGGGVKLARSVGEVRTLAGQMLGMQLVTHQTGPGGQTVRRLLIEEGADIRQEYYAGLVIDRAAQCVVVMASSEGGMDIEDVAAHTPEKIHKVWVDPLGGLPEADALALCAKIGLPEASRAQGAAALQGLYRAFWDNDASLAEINPLIVQGDGSVKALDARTKTLALETGGRLGFDTLLIATGSRPALPPIPGIHAQRVHTCWTLNDARAIAQLAVPGARVIQLGAGFIGCIIMESLVRRRVQLSVVEMGDRMVPRMMGEVAGGMIRDWVQAKGVQVHTAARIESIESNPADMAAPLAVRLSSGQRLPADLVISAAGVKPKIDFLENSGVQCLQGVLTDARMQTNMPGIYAAGDCAEAFDVVYGKSIVSAIQPNAVDQAYVAAMNMAGKPARLRGVTQINVLDTLGLISCSFGQWQGVPGGQGVERTDRAAFRHLSLQFQGDVMVGSHSIGTTEHIGVLRGLVEGRVRLGVWKDRLLEDPTRLMEAYLAGAQGQSRRGLLAA
;
A
#
# COMPACT_ATOMS: atom_id res chain seq x y z
N MET A 1 5.20 11.59 -0.22
CA MET A 1 4.31 11.68 -1.38
C MET A 1 4.86 12.79 -2.28
N LYS A 2 4.86 12.65 -3.62
CA LYS A 2 5.13 13.82 -4.48
C LYS A 2 3.84 14.61 -4.58
N ILE A 3 3.84 15.87 -4.14
CA ILE A 3 2.67 16.74 -4.34
C ILE A 3 2.71 17.38 -5.73
N HIS A 4 1.54 17.76 -6.25
CA HIS A 4 1.44 18.56 -7.47
C HIS A 4 1.85 20.02 -7.21
N GLU A 5 2.27 20.73 -8.26
CA GLU A 5 2.77 22.11 -8.19
C GLU A 5 1.77 23.05 -7.50
N TYR A 6 0.46 22.91 -7.79
CA TYR A 6 -0.57 23.75 -7.14
C TYR A 6 -0.61 23.57 -5.61
N GLN A 7 -0.35 22.35 -5.12
CA GLN A 7 -0.29 22.05 -3.68
C GLN A 7 1.00 22.59 -3.06
N GLY A 8 2.14 22.46 -3.76
CA GLY A 8 3.40 23.05 -3.34
C GLY A 8 3.30 24.57 -3.21
N LYS A 9 2.65 25.21 -4.19
CA LYS A 9 2.39 26.66 -4.17
C LYS A 9 1.52 27.09 -3.00
N ALA A 10 0.53 26.29 -2.61
CA ALA A 10 -0.27 26.58 -1.43
C ALA A 10 0.57 26.55 -0.13
N LEU A 11 1.49 25.58 0.00
CA LEU A 11 2.41 25.51 1.14
C LEU A 11 3.35 26.72 1.19
N LEU A 12 3.94 27.09 0.04
CA LEU A 12 4.82 28.24 -0.09
C LEU A 12 4.11 29.56 0.24
N ARG A 13 2.88 29.74 -0.27
CA ARG A 13 2.04 30.91 0.03
C ARG A 13 1.78 31.03 1.53
N GLY A 14 1.49 29.91 2.20
CA GLY A 14 1.31 29.85 3.66
C GLY A 14 2.58 30.14 4.48
N ARG A 15 3.73 30.32 3.83
CA ARG A 15 5.02 30.71 4.45
C ARG A 15 5.56 32.03 3.90
N GLY A 16 4.71 32.81 3.23
CA GLY A 16 5.05 34.14 2.73
C GLY A 16 5.90 34.14 1.46
N VAL A 17 6.09 32.99 0.80
CA VAL A 17 6.77 32.94 -0.49
C VAL A 17 5.78 33.35 -1.58
N PRO A 18 6.06 34.43 -2.34
CA PRO A 18 5.18 34.86 -3.42
C PRO A 18 5.10 33.79 -4.51
N VAL A 19 3.89 33.39 -4.86
CA VAL A 19 3.59 32.45 -5.96
C VAL A 19 2.49 33.09 -6.81
N PRO A 20 2.42 32.81 -8.12
CA PRO A 20 1.33 33.33 -8.93
C PRO A 20 -0.03 32.79 -8.43
N ARG A 21 -1.09 33.54 -8.70
CA ARG A 21 -2.46 33.07 -8.46
C ARG A 21 -2.81 32.03 -9.53
N GLY A 22 -3.40 30.93 -9.10
CA GLY A 22 -3.79 29.86 -10.00
C GLY A 22 -4.70 28.84 -9.34
N GLU A 23 -5.43 28.13 -10.19
CA GLU A 23 -6.46 27.17 -9.81
C GLU A 23 -6.30 25.88 -10.61
N ALA A 24 -6.51 24.75 -9.93
CA ALA A 24 -6.46 23.44 -10.56
C ALA A 24 -7.77 23.16 -11.31
N ALA A 25 -7.66 22.63 -12.53
CA ALA A 25 -8.80 22.29 -13.37
C ALA A 25 -8.70 20.82 -13.83
N TYR A 26 -9.80 20.10 -13.72
CA TYR A 26 -9.96 18.71 -14.13
C TYR A 26 -10.74 18.59 -15.44
N THR A 27 -11.48 19.63 -15.80
CA THR A 27 -12.21 19.74 -17.05
C THR A 27 -11.84 21.01 -17.81
N VAL A 28 -12.18 21.03 -19.10
CA VAL A 28 -11.99 22.22 -19.96
C VAL A 28 -12.85 23.39 -19.46
N ASP A 29 -14.05 23.12 -18.98
CA ASP A 29 -14.97 24.15 -18.46
C ASP A 29 -14.44 24.75 -17.15
N GLU A 30 -13.88 23.93 -16.26
CA GLU A 30 -13.19 24.42 -15.05
C GLU A 30 -11.98 25.28 -15.41
N ALA A 31 -11.21 24.90 -16.43
CA ALA A 31 -10.05 25.67 -16.87
C ALA A 31 -10.46 27.05 -17.42
N GLU A 32 -11.55 27.11 -18.17
CA GLU A 32 -12.12 28.36 -18.66
C GLU A 32 -12.63 29.24 -17.51
N HIS A 33 -13.34 28.65 -16.55
CA HIS A 33 -13.85 29.34 -15.38
C HIS A 33 -12.71 29.94 -14.55
N ALA A 34 -11.68 29.14 -14.25
CA ALA A 34 -10.48 29.59 -13.55
C ALA A 34 -9.80 30.78 -14.25
N ALA A 35 -9.72 30.76 -15.59
CA ALA A 35 -9.16 31.88 -16.34
C ALA A 35 -10.00 33.17 -16.18
N ARG A 36 -11.33 33.06 -16.21
CA ARG A 36 -12.24 34.20 -15.99
C ARG A 36 -12.09 34.79 -14.59
N GLU A 37 -12.02 33.95 -13.56
CA GLU A 37 -11.86 34.38 -12.17
C GLU A 37 -10.50 35.02 -11.89
N LEU A 38 -9.41 34.46 -12.46
CA LEU A 38 -8.07 35.02 -12.31
C LEU A 38 -7.96 36.41 -12.95
N GLY A 39 -8.63 36.60 -14.08
CA GLY A 39 -8.57 37.81 -14.91
C GLY A 39 -7.16 38.10 -15.44
N GLY A 40 -7.00 39.25 -16.09
CA GLY A 40 -5.71 39.72 -16.61
C GLY A 40 -5.49 39.44 -18.11
N PRO A 41 -4.31 39.82 -18.64
CA PRO A 41 -4.05 39.78 -20.08
C PRO A 41 -3.42 38.46 -20.57
N VAL A 42 -2.88 37.63 -19.67
CA VAL A 42 -2.15 36.40 -20.00
C VAL A 42 -2.38 35.34 -18.92
N TRP A 43 -2.58 34.09 -19.35
CA TRP A 43 -2.65 32.90 -18.51
C TRP A 43 -1.62 31.87 -18.93
N VAL A 44 -1.28 30.98 -18.01
CA VAL A 44 -0.45 29.79 -18.25
C VAL A 44 -1.30 28.55 -18.00
N VAL A 45 -1.37 27.67 -19.00
CA VAL A 45 -2.00 26.35 -18.90
C VAL A 45 -0.90 25.32 -18.67
N LYS A 46 -0.87 24.72 -17.47
CA LYS A 46 0.20 23.80 -17.04
C LYS A 46 -0.34 22.41 -16.76
N ALA A 47 0.20 21.40 -17.43
CA ALA A 47 -0.07 20.00 -17.13
C ALA A 47 0.45 19.63 -15.74
N GLN A 48 -0.43 19.02 -14.94
CA GLN A 48 -0.11 18.58 -13.58
C GLN A 48 0.21 17.07 -13.59
N ILE A 49 1.48 16.76 -13.83
CA ILE A 49 2.06 15.40 -13.77
C ILE A 49 3.26 15.38 -12.81
N HIS A 50 3.67 14.20 -12.32
CA HIS A 50 4.76 14.08 -11.34
C HIS A 50 6.14 13.92 -11.99
N ALA A 51 6.41 14.76 -12.99
CA ALA A 51 7.67 14.78 -13.74
C ALA A 51 8.09 16.23 -14.05
N GLY A 52 9.40 16.47 -14.06
CA GLY A 52 10.03 17.68 -14.58
C GLY A 52 10.11 17.68 -16.11
N GLY A 53 10.61 18.78 -16.68
CA GLY A 53 10.75 18.94 -18.14
C GLY A 53 9.44 19.13 -18.90
N ARG A 54 8.34 19.46 -18.19
CA ARG A 54 6.99 19.60 -18.75
C ARG A 54 6.92 20.65 -19.86
N GLY A 55 7.63 21.77 -19.72
CA GLY A 55 7.69 22.81 -20.75
C GLY A 55 8.24 22.29 -22.07
N LYS A 56 9.36 21.55 -22.03
CA LYS A 56 9.97 20.91 -23.23
C LYS A 56 9.05 19.87 -23.87
N GLY A 57 8.25 19.17 -23.06
CA GLY A 57 7.26 18.19 -23.53
C GLY A 57 5.94 18.80 -24.04
N GLY A 58 5.80 20.13 -24.06
CA GLY A 58 4.55 20.80 -24.47
C GLY A 58 3.48 20.87 -23.38
N GLY A 59 3.81 20.47 -22.15
CA GLY A 59 2.94 20.50 -20.98
C GLY A 59 2.81 21.86 -20.29
N VAL A 60 3.37 22.93 -20.85
CA VAL A 60 3.21 24.31 -20.35
C VAL A 60 2.98 25.22 -21.56
N LYS A 61 1.85 25.93 -21.59
CA LYS A 61 1.45 26.80 -22.70
C LYS A 61 0.93 28.14 -22.21
N LEU A 62 1.24 29.20 -22.93
CA LEU A 62 0.71 30.55 -22.67
C LEU A 62 -0.59 30.76 -23.45
N ALA A 63 -1.52 31.47 -22.84
CA ALA A 63 -2.78 31.89 -23.45
C ALA A 63 -2.98 33.40 -23.24
N ARG A 64 -3.49 34.11 -24.24
CA ARG A 64 -3.79 35.55 -24.23
C ARG A 64 -5.28 35.86 -24.23
N SER A 65 -6.12 34.82 -24.17
CA SER A 65 -7.55 34.95 -24.01
C SER A 65 -8.12 33.73 -23.30
N VAL A 66 -9.28 33.90 -22.66
CA VAL A 66 -10.05 32.79 -22.05
C VAL A 66 -10.40 31.72 -23.08
N GLY A 67 -10.69 32.13 -24.33
CA GLY A 67 -10.93 31.18 -25.43
C GLY A 67 -9.70 30.34 -25.76
N GLU A 68 -8.51 30.93 -25.75
CA GLU A 68 -7.25 30.21 -25.95
C GLU A 68 -6.93 29.26 -24.79
N VAL A 69 -7.26 29.63 -23.54
CA VAL A 69 -7.19 28.71 -22.39
C VAL A 69 -8.06 27.48 -22.63
N ARG A 70 -9.31 27.67 -23.08
CA ARG A 70 -10.23 26.57 -23.41
C ARG A 70 -9.64 25.64 -24.47
N THR A 71 -9.12 26.20 -25.55
CA THR A 71 -8.49 25.44 -26.64
C THR A 71 -7.29 24.63 -26.16
N LEU A 72 -6.36 25.26 -25.43
CA LEU A 72 -5.17 24.60 -24.91
C LEU A 72 -5.52 23.53 -23.87
N ALA A 73 -6.50 23.80 -23.00
CA ALA A 73 -6.97 22.83 -22.02
C ALA A 73 -7.54 21.56 -22.68
N GLY A 74 -8.31 21.73 -23.77
CA GLY A 74 -8.84 20.60 -24.54
C GLY A 74 -7.76 19.80 -25.28
N GLN A 75 -6.66 20.44 -25.68
CA GLN A 75 -5.52 19.75 -26.28
C GLN A 75 -4.65 19.02 -25.24
N MET A 76 -4.55 19.57 -24.04
CA MET A 76 -3.66 19.04 -23.00
C MET A 76 -4.32 17.98 -22.12
N LEU A 77 -5.61 18.10 -21.77
CA LEU A 77 -6.30 17.07 -21.00
C LEU A 77 -6.44 15.79 -21.83
N GLY A 78 -6.02 14.66 -21.26
CA GLY A 78 -5.97 13.36 -21.95
C GLY A 78 -4.71 13.15 -22.80
N MET A 79 -3.88 14.18 -23.01
CA MET A 79 -2.61 14.06 -23.74
C MET A 79 -1.63 13.14 -22.99
N GLN A 80 -0.90 12.31 -23.73
CA GLN A 80 0.24 11.56 -23.20
C GLN A 80 1.48 12.46 -23.20
N LEU A 81 1.82 13.04 -22.06
CA LEU A 81 2.94 13.98 -21.94
C LEU A 81 4.25 13.21 -21.75
N VAL A 82 5.11 13.26 -22.77
CA VAL A 82 6.45 12.67 -22.74
C VAL A 82 7.48 13.72 -22.30
N THR A 83 8.22 13.40 -21.26
CA THR A 83 9.40 14.13 -20.80
C THR A 83 10.57 13.16 -20.61
N HIS A 84 11.78 13.67 -20.45
CA HIS A 84 12.94 12.86 -20.12
C HIS A 84 12.77 12.02 -18.83
N GLN A 85 11.85 12.43 -17.94
CA GLN A 85 11.54 11.74 -16.67
C GLN A 85 10.36 10.76 -16.74
N THR A 86 9.46 10.88 -17.73
CA THR A 86 8.32 9.96 -17.89
C THR A 86 8.64 8.75 -18.79
N GLY A 87 9.77 8.78 -19.50
CA GLY A 87 10.13 7.77 -20.49
C GLY A 87 9.23 7.78 -21.74
N PRO A 88 9.42 6.82 -22.68
CA PRO A 88 8.75 6.80 -23.98
C PRO A 88 7.23 6.66 -23.89
N GLY A 89 6.72 6.05 -22.82
CA GLY A 89 5.28 5.87 -22.58
C GLY A 89 4.56 7.13 -22.11
N GLY A 90 5.30 8.18 -21.71
CA GLY A 90 4.74 9.43 -21.18
C GLY A 90 3.85 9.26 -19.94
N GLN A 91 3.21 10.34 -19.52
CA GLN A 91 2.16 10.30 -18.50
C GLN A 91 0.90 11.01 -19.00
N THR A 92 -0.26 10.38 -18.85
CA THR A 92 -1.54 10.99 -19.22
C THR A 92 -1.84 12.19 -18.33
N VAL A 93 -2.09 13.34 -18.94
CA VAL A 93 -2.45 14.56 -18.25
C VAL A 93 -3.93 14.49 -17.86
N ARG A 94 -4.21 14.36 -16.57
CA ARG A 94 -5.59 14.27 -16.03
C ARG A 94 -6.08 15.55 -15.37
N ARG A 95 -5.21 16.56 -15.31
CA ARG A 95 -5.40 17.78 -14.55
C ARG A 95 -4.47 18.85 -15.05
N LEU A 96 -4.96 20.08 -14.99
CA LEU A 96 -4.25 21.29 -15.36
C LEU A 96 -4.16 22.23 -14.15
N LEU A 97 -3.21 23.14 -14.21
CA LEU A 97 -3.16 24.33 -13.37
C LEU A 97 -3.28 25.51 -14.32
N ILE A 98 -4.31 26.33 -14.13
CA ILE A 98 -4.50 27.60 -14.82
C ILE A 98 -3.97 28.69 -13.89
N GLU A 99 -3.03 29.48 -14.40
CA GLU A 99 -2.27 30.42 -13.59
C GLU A 99 -2.15 31.76 -14.30
N GLU A 100 -2.07 32.85 -13.55
CA GLU A 100 -1.76 34.16 -14.13
C GLU A 100 -0.35 34.19 -14.76
N GLY A 101 -0.19 34.92 -15.86
CA GLY A 101 1.13 35.13 -16.47
C GLY A 101 2.09 35.86 -15.54
N ALA A 102 3.37 35.52 -15.60
CA ALA A 102 4.44 36.24 -14.93
C ALA A 102 5.37 36.90 -15.96
N ASP A 103 5.78 38.14 -15.71
CA ASP A 103 6.77 38.86 -16.52
C ASP A 103 8.18 38.42 -16.13
N ILE A 104 8.68 37.33 -16.73
CA ILE A 104 9.95 36.71 -16.36
C ILE A 104 11.11 37.48 -16.98
N ARG A 105 11.94 38.13 -16.17
CA ARG A 105 13.22 38.71 -16.63
C ARG A 105 14.41 37.80 -16.42
N GLN A 106 14.42 37.06 -15.32
CA GLN A 106 15.51 36.14 -15.00
C GLN A 106 14.99 34.98 -14.15
N GLU A 107 15.56 33.80 -14.38
CA GLU A 107 15.18 32.55 -13.71
C GLU A 107 16.35 32.03 -12.87
N TYR A 108 16.03 31.57 -11.67
CA TYR A 108 16.97 31.01 -10.71
C TYR A 108 16.46 29.66 -10.20
N TYR A 109 17.37 28.90 -9.60
CA TYR A 109 17.06 27.66 -8.89
C TYR A 109 17.21 27.86 -7.38
N ALA A 110 16.31 27.28 -6.59
CA ALA A 110 16.50 27.12 -5.15
C ALA A 110 16.00 25.75 -4.68
N GLY A 111 16.83 25.02 -3.94
CA GLY A 111 16.51 23.67 -3.46
C GLY A 111 17.09 23.39 -2.08
N LEU A 112 16.38 22.62 -1.26
CA LEU A 112 16.81 22.20 0.06
C LEU A 112 16.77 20.69 0.17
N VAL A 113 17.85 20.11 0.69
CA VAL A 113 17.97 18.69 1.01
C VAL A 113 18.72 18.50 2.32
N ILE A 114 18.66 17.30 2.89
CA ILE A 114 19.49 16.93 4.04
C ILE A 114 20.87 16.50 3.53
N ASP A 115 21.92 17.20 3.97
CA ASP A 115 23.29 16.74 3.81
C ASP A 115 23.58 15.74 4.92
N ARG A 116 23.63 14.45 4.58
CA ARG A 116 23.84 13.37 5.55
C ARG A 116 25.23 13.37 6.16
N ALA A 117 26.23 13.89 5.46
CA ALA A 117 27.60 13.96 5.97
C ALA A 117 27.74 15.10 7.00
N ALA A 118 27.15 16.25 6.69
CA ALA A 118 27.12 17.40 7.59
C ALA A 118 26.03 17.32 8.67
N GLN A 119 25.10 16.36 8.54
CA GLN A 119 23.97 16.13 9.45
C GLN A 119 23.06 17.35 9.64
N CYS A 120 22.90 18.16 8.59
CA CYS A 120 22.07 19.36 8.62
C CYS A 120 21.42 19.62 7.25
N VAL A 121 20.52 20.61 7.21
CA VAL A 121 19.87 21.03 5.97
C VAL A 121 20.84 21.86 5.15
N VAL A 122 21.01 21.52 3.87
CA VAL A 122 21.75 22.33 2.92
C VAL A 122 20.77 23.04 1.98
N VAL A 123 20.87 24.37 1.94
CA VAL A 123 20.18 25.22 0.96
C VAL A 123 21.12 25.39 -0.22
N MET A 124 20.63 25.06 -1.41
CA MET A 124 21.33 25.18 -2.67
C MET A 124 20.60 26.18 -3.55
N ALA A 125 21.34 27.07 -4.21
CA ALA A 125 20.76 27.97 -5.19
C ALA A 125 21.70 28.13 -6.40
N SER A 126 21.14 28.43 -7.57
CA SER A 126 21.90 28.59 -8.81
C SER A 126 21.30 29.69 -9.70
N SER A 127 22.14 30.31 -10.52
CA SER A 127 21.74 31.21 -11.62
C SER A 127 21.01 30.47 -12.76
N GLU A 128 21.06 29.14 -12.76
CA GLU A 128 20.51 28.29 -13.81
C GLU A 128 19.09 27.80 -13.45
N GLY A 129 18.13 28.72 -13.40
CA GLY A 129 16.71 28.37 -13.23
C GLY A 129 16.08 27.78 -14.50
N GLY A 130 14.99 27.03 -14.34
CA GLY A 130 14.22 26.45 -15.46
C GLY A 130 14.87 25.22 -16.11
N MET A 131 16.05 24.81 -15.61
CA MET A 131 16.81 23.65 -16.08
C MET A 131 16.86 22.54 -15.02
N ASP A 132 17.31 21.36 -15.43
CA ASP A 132 17.50 20.23 -14.52
C ASP A 132 18.76 20.48 -13.66
N ILE A 133 18.62 20.44 -12.33
CA ILE A 133 19.73 20.84 -11.44
C ILE A 133 20.82 19.78 -11.40
N GLU A 134 20.49 18.52 -11.66
CA GLU A 134 21.43 17.43 -11.77
C GLU A 134 22.33 17.62 -12.99
N ASP A 135 21.81 18.13 -14.11
CA ASP A 135 22.62 18.49 -15.29
C ASP A 135 23.60 19.63 -14.96
N VAL A 136 23.15 20.66 -14.24
CA VAL A 136 24.00 21.77 -13.78
C VAL A 136 25.08 21.24 -12.83
N ALA A 137 24.74 20.34 -11.91
CA ALA A 137 25.70 19.75 -10.97
C ALA A 137 26.76 18.88 -11.67
N ALA A 138 26.41 18.21 -12.76
CA ALA A 138 27.34 17.38 -13.52
C ALA A 138 28.28 18.18 -14.42
N HIS A 139 27.80 19.27 -15.04
CA HIS A 139 28.54 19.99 -16.08
C HIS A 139 29.08 21.35 -15.64
N THR A 140 28.36 22.07 -14.77
CA THR A 140 28.71 23.41 -14.27
C THR A 140 28.46 23.52 -12.76
N PRO A 141 29.06 22.66 -11.93
CA PRO A 141 28.82 22.61 -10.49
C PRO A 141 29.15 23.93 -9.77
N GLU A 142 30.05 24.74 -10.33
CA GLU A 142 30.47 26.04 -9.79
C GLU A 142 29.33 27.07 -9.72
N LYS A 143 28.26 26.88 -10.50
CA LYS A 143 27.07 27.73 -10.48
C LYS A 143 26.12 27.40 -9.32
N ILE A 144 26.33 26.26 -8.64
CA ILE A 144 25.52 25.84 -7.49
C ILE A 144 26.20 26.30 -6.22
N HIS A 145 25.59 27.28 -5.57
CA HIS A 145 26.04 27.79 -4.29
C HIS A 145 25.26 27.13 -3.15
N LYS A 146 25.96 26.83 -2.05
CA LYS A 146 25.40 26.09 -0.92
C LYS A 146 25.58 26.84 0.39
N VAL A 147 24.62 26.68 1.30
CA VAL A 147 24.65 27.12 2.69
C VAL A 147 24.17 25.95 3.54
N TRP A 148 24.97 25.55 4.53
CA TRP A 148 24.57 24.57 5.53
C TRP A 148 23.98 25.30 6.72
N VAL A 149 22.76 24.93 7.09
CA VAL A 149 21.97 25.65 8.09
C VAL A 149 22.12 24.98 9.45
N ASP A 150 22.38 25.78 10.49
CA ASP A 150 22.33 25.31 11.88
C ASP A 150 20.91 24.81 12.21
N PRO A 151 20.74 23.53 12.60
CA PRO A 151 19.44 22.98 12.98
C PRO A 151 18.71 23.74 14.09
N LEU A 152 19.42 24.50 14.93
CA LEU A 152 18.84 25.25 16.04
C LEU A 152 18.28 26.62 15.65
N GLY A 153 18.79 27.23 14.58
CA GLY A 153 18.53 28.64 14.24
C GLY A 153 17.63 28.86 13.01
N GLY A 154 17.46 27.83 12.16
CA GLY A 154 16.87 28.01 10.84
C GLY A 154 17.76 28.85 9.91
N LEU A 155 17.35 29.08 8.65
CA LEU A 155 18.17 29.81 7.68
C LEU A 155 18.33 31.30 8.07
N PRO A 156 19.54 31.76 8.46
CA PRO A 156 19.76 33.15 8.80
C PRO A 156 19.57 34.06 7.59
N GLU A 157 19.04 35.26 7.82
CA GLU A 157 18.80 36.23 6.73
C GLU A 157 20.10 36.62 6.02
N ALA A 158 21.19 36.81 6.77
CA ALA A 158 22.50 37.13 6.21
C ALA A 158 23.00 36.06 5.24
N ASP A 159 22.79 34.77 5.56
CA ASP A 159 23.20 33.67 4.70
C ASP A 159 22.30 33.57 3.46
N ALA A 160 21.00 33.78 3.62
CA ALA A 160 20.06 33.83 2.50
C ALA A 160 20.40 34.99 1.54
N LEU A 161 20.71 36.18 2.06
CA LEU A 161 21.16 37.35 1.29
C LEU A 161 22.48 37.08 0.57
N ALA A 162 23.45 36.47 1.26
CA ALA A 162 24.73 36.09 0.68
C ALA A 162 24.55 35.07 -0.45
N LEU A 163 23.64 34.10 -0.27
CA LEU A 163 23.31 33.12 -1.30
C LEU A 163 22.65 33.79 -2.52
N CYS A 164 21.69 34.69 -2.31
CA CYS A 164 21.10 35.51 -3.38
C CYS A 164 22.15 36.34 -4.13
N ALA A 165 23.09 36.96 -3.43
CA ALA A 165 24.16 37.73 -4.05
C ALA A 165 25.07 36.83 -4.91
N LYS A 166 25.42 35.62 -4.44
CA LYS A 166 26.26 34.67 -5.17
C LYS A 166 25.64 34.18 -6.48
N ILE A 167 24.34 33.88 -6.48
CA ILE A 167 23.62 33.47 -7.70
C ILE A 167 23.35 34.64 -8.66
N GLY A 168 23.71 35.87 -8.28
CA GLY A 168 23.56 37.05 -9.14
C GLY A 168 22.20 37.73 -9.07
N LEU A 169 21.40 37.50 -8.00
CA LEU A 169 20.14 38.23 -7.84
C LEU A 169 20.41 39.76 -7.81
N PRO A 170 19.65 40.58 -8.57
CA PRO A 170 19.77 42.03 -8.54
C PRO A 170 19.60 42.57 -7.12
N GLU A 171 20.38 43.59 -6.76
CA GLU A 171 20.42 44.15 -5.40
C GLU A 171 19.02 44.50 -4.86
N ALA A 172 18.19 45.14 -5.68
CA ALA A 172 16.82 45.49 -5.34
C ALA A 172 15.91 44.28 -5.04
N SER A 173 16.23 43.10 -5.58
CA SER A 173 15.45 41.86 -5.42
C SER A 173 15.97 40.96 -4.30
N ARG A 174 17.18 41.22 -3.75
CA ARG A 174 17.84 40.30 -2.79
C ARG A 174 17.06 40.13 -1.50
N ALA A 175 16.46 41.19 -0.96
CA ALA A 175 15.66 41.09 0.26
C ALA A 175 14.46 40.14 0.08
N GLN A 176 13.76 40.26 -1.05
CA GLN A 176 12.63 39.38 -1.36
C GLN A 176 13.09 37.96 -1.70
N GLY A 177 14.23 37.81 -2.39
CA GLY A 177 14.86 36.52 -2.63
C GLY A 177 15.24 35.80 -1.33
N ALA A 178 15.86 36.52 -0.39
CA ALA A 178 16.20 35.99 0.92
C ALA A 178 14.95 35.57 1.71
N ALA A 179 13.90 36.41 1.71
CA ALA A 179 12.62 36.07 2.31
C ALA A 179 11.99 34.81 1.68
N ALA A 180 12.09 34.65 0.35
CA ALA A 180 11.63 33.47 -0.36
C ALA A 180 12.43 32.20 0.03
N LEU A 181 13.75 32.30 0.16
CA LEU A 181 14.60 31.19 0.62
C LEU A 181 14.30 30.80 2.07
N GLN A 182 14.08 31.78 2.96
CA GLN A 182 13.67 31.51 4.34
C GLN A 182 12.26 30.91 4.42
N GLY A 183 11.33 31.37 3.58
CA GLY A 183 9.99 30.78 3.48
C GLY A 183 10.04 29.34 2.93
N LEU A 184 10.90 29.06 1.95
CA LEU A 184 11.18 27.72 1.45
C LEU A 184 11.80 26.84 2.54
N TYR A 185 12.73 27.38 3.35
CA TYR A 185 13.28 26.69 4.51
C TYR A 185 12.20 26.34 5.53
N ARG A 186 11.33 27.28 5.90
CA ARG A 186 10.20 26.98 6.81
C ARG A 186 9.24 25.96 6.20
N ALA A 187 8.98 26.02 4.90
CA ALA A 187 8.16 25.03 4.23
C ALA A 187 8.83 23.64 4.24
N PHE A 188 10.16 23.57 4.07
CA PHE A 188 10.93 22.34 4.23
C PHE A 188 10.83 21.82 5.67
N TRP A 189 11.15 22.67 6.65
CA TRP A 189 11.29 22.32 8.06
C TRP A 189 9.96 21.99 8.75
N ASP A 190 8.96 22.87 8.65
CA ASP A 190 7.66 22.70 9.32
C ASP A 190 6.87 21.50 8.78
N ASN A 191 7.21 21.06 7.56
CA ASN A 191 6.61 19.90 6.94
C ASN A 191 7.57 18.70 6.90
N ASP A 192 8.75 18.84 7.51
CA ASP A 192 9.83 17.85 7.65
C ASP A 192 10.21 17.18 6.30
N ALA A 193 10.12 17.94 5.21
CA ALA A 193 10.33 17.46 3.85
C ALA A 193 11.77 16.98 3.62
N SER A 194 11.98 15.94 2.79
CA SER A 194 13.35 15.54 2.38
C SER A 194 13.93 16.38 1.24
N LEU A 195 13.05 17.02 0.49
CA LEU A 195 13.37 17.87 -0.65
C LEU A 195 12.31 18.97 -0.67
N ALA A 196 12.74 20.22 -0.72
CA ALA A 196 11.90 21.34 -1.09
C ALA A 196 12.59 22.09 -2.22
N GLU A 197 11.94 22.20 -3.37
CA GLU A 197 12.54 22.78 -4.57
C GLU A 197 11.62 23.83 -5.16
N ILE A 198 12.20 24.98 -5.52
CA ILE A 198 11.61 26.01 -6.37
C ILE A 198 12.43 26.08 -7.66
N ASN A 199 11.80 25.72 -8.77
CA ASN A 199 12.46 25.74 -10.07
C ASN A 199 11.47 26.06 -11.23
N PRO A 200 11.40 27.32 -11.71
CA PRO A 200 12.26 28.45 -11.36
C PRO A 200 11.73 29.32 -10.20
N LEU A 201 12.66 29.96 -9.49
CA LEU A 201 12.45 31.20 -8.74
C LEU A 201 12.76 32.35 -9.69
N ILE A 202 11.80 33.24 -9.95
CA ILE A 202 11.96 34.28 -10.96
C ILE A 202 12.14 35.67 -10.35
N VAL A 203 12.80 36.55 -11.10
CA VAL A 203 12.74 38.00 -10.92
C VAL A 203 11.89 38.58 -12.04
N GLN A 204 10.92 39.42 -11.66
CA GLN A 204 10.01 40.09 -12.56
C GLN A 204 10.55 41.42 -13.07
N GLY A 205 9.88 42.02 -14.07
CA GLY A 205 10.34 43.29 -14.64
C GLY A 205 10.28 44.50 -13.71
N ASP A 206 9.45 44.44 -12.68
CA ASP A 206 9.39 45.40 -11.58
C ASP A 206 10.40 45.09 -10.45
N GLY A 207 11.22 44.04 -10.61
CA GLY A 207 12.19 43.59 -9.62
C GLY A 207 11.63 42.65 -8.56
N SER A 208 10.34 42.31 -8.59
CA SER A 208 9.73 41.39 -7.62
C SER A 208 10.11 39.93 -7.84
N VAL A 209 10.15 39.13 -6.78
CA VAL A 209 10.53 37.71 -6.79
C VAL A 209 9.30 36.82 -6.62
N LYS A 210 9.15 35.80 -7.47
CA LYS A 210 8.09 34.79 -7.36
C LYS A 210 8.61 33.36 -7.56
N ALA A 211 8.03 32.41 -6.86
CA ALA A 211 8.26 30.97 -7.04
C ALA A 211 7.27 30.41 -8.07
N LEU A 212 7.76 29.93 -9.22
CA LEU A 212 6.92 29.42 -10.30
C LEU A 212 6.66 27.91 -10.25
N ASP A 213 7.44 27.12 -9.52
CA ASP A 213 7.23 25.69 -9.27
C ASP A 213 7.62 25.36 -7.82
N ALA A 214 7.00 24.35 -7.21
CA ALA A 214 7.26 23.94 -5.83
C ALA A 214 6.98 22.44 -5.61
N ARG A 215 7.94 21.70 -5.04
CA ARG A 215 7.75 20.26 -4.68
C ARG A 215 8.20 19.98 -3.24
N THR A 216 7.41 19.24 -2.44
CA THR A 216 7.80 18.76 -1.08
C THR A 216 7.32 17.32 -0.78
N LYS A 217 7.99 16.60 0.15
CA LYS A 217 7.62 15.24 0.62
C LYS A 217 7.16 15.24 2.08
N THR A 218 5.85 15.14 2.32
CA THR A 218 5.28 15.29 3.67
C THR A 218 4.19 14.24 3.94
N LEU A 219 3.97 13.89 5.20
CA LEU A 219 2.84 13.19 5.79
C LEU A 219 2.01 14.21 6.58
N ALA A 220 0.70 14.15 6.45
CA ALA A 220 -0.21 14.86 7.36
C ALA A 220 -0.61 13.92 8.50
N LEU A 221 -0.53 14.41 9.73
CA LEU A 221 -1.02 13.71 10.92
C LEU A 221 -2.46 14.11 11.20
N GLU A 222 -3.26 13.17 11.73
CA GLU A 222 -4.64 13.46 12.15
C GLU A 222 -4.71 14.56 13.23
N THR A 223 -3.64 14.74 14.01
CA THR A 223 -3.51 15.81 15.01
C THR A 223 -3.25 17.20 14.42
N GLY A 224 -3.20 17.34 13.08
CA GLY A 224 -2.97 18.60 12.38
C GLY A 224 -1.51 18.94 12.11
N GLY A 225 -0.57 18.12 12.60
CA GLY A 225 0.87 18.25 12.33
C GLY A 225 1.27 17.69 10.96
N ARG A 226 2.48 18.03 10.52
CA ARG A 226 3.10 17.42 9.34
C ARG A 226 4.47 16.89 9.72
N LEU A 227 4.76 15.70 9.21
CA LEU A 227 6.09 15.10 9.24
C LEU A 227 6.54 15.00 7.79
N GLY A 228 7.81 14.87 7.53
CA GLY A 228 8.26 14.45 6.23
C GLY A 228 9.33 13.42 6.42
N PHE A 229 9.94 13.06 5.31
CA PHE A 229 10.67 11.82 5.26
C PHE A 229 11.58 11.77 4.06
N ASP A 230 12.78 11.24 4.28
CA ASP A 230 13.69 10.80 3.21
C ASP A 230 13.13 9.57 2.51
N THR A 231 12.70 8.61 3.30
CA THR A 231 12.18 7.31 2.87
C THR A 231 11.00 6.92 3.76
N LEU A 232 9.94 6.40 3.16
CA LEU A 232 8.71 6.02 3.86
C LEU A 232 8.46 4.52 3.70
N LEU A 233 8.12 3.84 4.78
CA LEU A 233 7.55 2.50 4.75
C LEU A 233 6.07 2.56 5.12
N ILE A 234 5.21 2.09 4.22
CA ILE A 234 3.79 1.87 4.49
C ILE A 234 3.65 0.44 5.05
N ALA A 235 3.45 0.34 6.36
CA ALA A 235 3.26 -0.93 7.08
C ALA A 235 1.95 -0.90 7.89
N THR A 236 0.87 -0.40 7.29
CA THR A 236 -0.42 -0.17 7.96
C THR A 236 -1.25 -1.42 8.18
N GLY A 237 -0.78 -2.57 7.66
CA GLY A 237 -1.43 -3.86 7.81
C GLY A 237 -2.84 -3.88 7.23
N SER A 238 -3.72 -4.61 7.90
CA SER A 238 -5.14 -4.72 7.52
C SER A 238 -6.07 -4.23 8.63
N ARG A 239 -7.35 -4.13 8.30
CA ARG A 239 -8.47 -3.96 9.24
C ARG A 239 -9.50 -5.08 9.04
N PRO A 240 -10.26 -5.45 10.08
CA PRO A 240 -11.37 -6.40 9.94
C PRO A 240 -12.39 -5.94 8.91
N ALA A 241 -12.90 -6.87 8.12
CA ALA A 241 -14.06 -6.64 7.29
C ALA A 241 -15.32 -6.74 8.16
N LEU A 242 -16.15 -5.70 8.13
CA LEU A 242 -17.49 -5.75 8.73
C LEU A 242 -18.50 -6.01 7.61
N PRO A 243 -19.23 -7.13 7.66
CA PRO A 243 -20.30 -7.40 6.72
C PRO A 243 -21.50 -6.46 7.00
N PRO A 244 -22.31 -6.12 5.99
CA PRO A 244 -23.43 -5.22 6.11
C PRO A 244 -24.64 -5.91 6.78
N ILE A 245 -24.49 -6.27 8.05
CA ILE A 245 -25.51 -6.97 8.84
C ILE A 245 -26.13 -5.95 9.82
N PRO A 246 -27.46 -5.75 9.81
CA PRO A 246 -28.15 -4.97 10.83
C PRO A 246 -27.76 -5.43 12.24
N GLY A 247 -27.24 -4.51 13.06
CA GLY A 247 -26.77 -4.78 14.42
C GLY A 247 -25.31 -5.26 14.55
N ILE A 248 -24.53 -5.31 13.46
CA ILE A 248 -23.11 -5.67 13.51
C ILE A 248 -22.25 -4.76 14.41
N HIS A 249 -22.75 -3.55 14.71
CA HIS A 249 -22.10 -2.58 15.59
C HIS A 249 -22.63 -2.59 17.03
N ALA A 250 -23.47 -3.55 17.40
CA ALA A 250 -23.97 -3.65 18.78
C ALA A 250 -22.81 -3.92 19.76
N GLN A 251 -22.94 -3.44 21.00
CA GLN A 251 -21.85 -3.39 21.99
C GLN A 251 -21.17 -4.74 22.28
N ARG A 252 -21.90 -5.85 22.18
CA ARG A 252 -21.41 -7.23 22.42
C ARG A 252 -21.01 -7.96 21.13
N VAL A 253 -20.87 -7.22 20.02
CA VAL A 253 -20.34 -7.72 18.75
C VAL A 253 -18.91 -7.23 18.63
N HIS A 254 -17.96 -8.16 18.59
CA HIS A 254 -16.54 -7.83 18.52
C HIS A 254 -15.91 -8.44 17.28
N THR A 255 -15.01 -7.70 16.65
CA THR A 255 -13.94 -8.33 15.85
C THR A 255 -12.92 -8.94 16.81
N CYS A 256 -11.99 -9.76 16.32
CA CYS A 256 -10.86 -10.22 17.12
C CYS A 256 -9.57 -9.94 16.34
N TRP A 257 -9.15 -8.67 16.36
CA TRP A 257 -8.01 -8.17 15.59
C TRP A 257 -6.96 -7.51 16.47
N THR A 258 -7.40 -6.74 17.47
CA THR A 258 -6.50 -6.04 18.39
C THR A 258 -6.42 -6.74 19.75
N LEU A 259 -5.40 -6.40 20.54
CA LEU A 259 -5.32 -6.86 21.93
C LEU A 259 -6.51 -6.34 22.77
N ASN A 260 -7.04 -5.17 22.45
CA ASN A 260 -8.22 -4.63 23.12
C ASN A 260 -9.46 -5.45 22.81
N ASP A 261 -9.62 -5.89 21.55
CA ASP A 261 -10.67 -6.82 21.16
C ASP A 261 -10.59 -8.11 21.98
N ALA A 262 -9.40 -8.71 22.05
CA ALA A 262 -9.18 -9.95 22.80
C ALA A 262 -9.53 -9.79 24.30
N ARG A 263 -9.17 -8.65 24.91
CA ARG A 263 -9.54 -8.32 26.30
C ARG A 263 -11.04 -8.17 26.49
N ALA A 264 -11.72 -7.47 25.58
CA ALA A 264 -13.18 -7.30 25.62
C ALA A 264 -13.90 -8.64 25.44
N ILE A 265 -13.46 -9.46 24.48
CA ILE A 265 -13.96 -10.83 24.26
C ILE A 265 -13.75 -11.67 25.52
N ALA A 266 -12.58 -11.62 26.16
CA ALA A 266 -12.29 -12.41 27.34
C ALA A 266 -13.23 -12.09 28.53
N GLN A 267 -13.68 -10.83 28.66
CA GLN A 267 -14.63 -10.43 29.70
C GLN A 267 -16.02 -11.07 29.51
N LEU A 268 -16.44 -11.28 28.25
CA LEU A 268 -17.75 -11.84 27.90
C LEU A 268 -17.73 -13.36 27.71
N ALA A 269 -16.61 -13.91 27.23
CA ALA A 269 -16.41 -15.34 27.00
C ALA A 269 -16.10 -16.08 28.31
N VAL A 270 -17.08 -16.12 29.22
CA VAL A 270 -17.03 -16.86 30.49
C VAL A 270 -17.63 -18.26 30.32
N PRO A 271 -17.34 -19.21 31.23
CA PRO A 271 -17.92 -20.56 31.16
C PRO A 271 -19.45 -20.51 31.04
N GLY A 272 -20.00 -21.23 30.05
CA GLY A 272 -21.43 -21.30 29.77
C GLY A 272 -22.00 -20.15 28.93
N ALA A 273 -21.25 -19.08 28.66
CA ALA A 273 -21.70 -17.99 27.79
C ALA A 273 -22.00 -18.50 26.38
N ARG A 274 -23.08 -18.02 25.76
CA ARG A 274 -23.45 -18.38 24.37
C ARG A 274 -22.73 -17.45 23.41
N VAL A 275 -21.85 -18.03 22.60
CA VAL A 275 -21.01 -17.28 21.66
C VAL A 275 -21.37 -17.69 20.25
N ILE A 276 -21.66 -16.70 19.41
CA ILE A 276 -21.83 -16.92 17.97
C ILE A 276 -20.61 -16.35 17.24
N GLN A 277 -19.91 -17.19 16.50
CA GLN A 277 -18.82 -16.77 15.63
C GLN A 277 -19.29 -16.72 14.18
N LEU A 278 -19.17 -15.55 13.56
CA LEU A 278 -19.39 -15.37 12.13
C LEU A 278 -18.08 -15.65 11.37
N GLY A 279 -18.09 -16.71 10.57
CA GLY A 279 -16.96 -17.14 9.74
C GLY A 279 -16.24 -18.37 10.32
N ALA A 280 -16.03 -19.37 9.45
CA ALA A 280 -15.22 -20.56 9.67
C ALA A 280 -13.97 -20.57 8.78
N GLY A 281 -13.48 -19.39 8.41
CA GLY A 281 -12.18 -19.22 7.75
C GLY A 281 -11.00 -19.35 8.71
N PHE A 282 -9.81 -18.96 8.24
CA PHE A 282 -8.56 -19.07 8.99
C PHE A 282 -8.61 -18.42 10.38
N ILE A 283 -8.98 -17.13 10.44
CA ILE A 283 -9.12 -16.37 11.69
C ILE A 283 -10.15 -17.05 12.63
N GLY A 284 -11.29 -17.45 12.08
CA GLY A 284 -12.35 -18.10 12.85
C GLY A 284 -11.90 -19.42 13.49
N CYS A 285 -11.10 -20.23 12.80
CA CYS A 285 -10.61 -21.49 13.35
C CYS A 285 -9.59 -21.29 14.48
N ILE A 286 -8.74 -20.25 14.39
CA ILE A 286 -7.77 -19.91 15.45
C ILE A 286 -8.49 -19.45 16.72
N ILE A 287 -9.50 -18.58 16.57
CA ILE A 287 -10.26 -18.05 17.71
C ILE A 287 -11.05 -19.16 18.42
N MET A 288 -11.59 -20.10 17.64
CA MET A 288 -12.41 -21.22 18.12
C MET A 288 -11.76 -21.98 19.27
N GLU A 289 -10.46 -22.28 19.18
CA GLU A 289 -9.77 -23.02 20.24
C GLU A 289 -9.77 -22.27 21.56
N SER A 290 -9.51 -20.96 21.52
CA SER A 290 -9.53 -20.13 22.71
C SER A 290 -10.92 -20.08 23.34
N LEU A 291 -11.98 -20.01 22.53
CA LEU A 291 -13.36 -20.00 23.00
C LEU A 291 -13.76 -21.33 23.64
N VAL A 292 -13.46 -22.45 22.97
CA VAL A 292 -13.76 -23.80 23.49
C VAL A 292 -13.01 -24.04 24.81
N ARG A 293 -11.73 -23.65 24.91
CA ARG A 293 -10.96 -23.75 26.17
C ARG A 293 -11.56 -22.94 27.32
N ARG A 294 -12.27 -21.84 27.02
CA ARG A 294 -13.01 -21.03 27.99
C ARG A 294 -14.37 -21.61 28.37
N ARG A 295 -14.76 -22.77 27.80
CA ARG A 295 -15.99 -23.51 28.08
C ARG A 295 -17.26 -22.72 27.75
N VAL A 296 -17.22 -21.94 26.68
CA VAL A 296 -18.40 -21.25 26.14
C VAL A 296 -19.25 -22.24 25.34
N GLN A 297 -20.54 -21.94 25.16
CA GLN A 297 -21.40 -22.63 24.20
C GLN A 297 -21.21 -21.97 22.82
N LEU A 298 -20.44 -22.61 21.94
CA LEU A 298 -20.02 -22.01 20.67
C LEU A 298 -20.86 -22.50 19.48
N SER A 299 -21.44 -21.55 18.75
CA SER A 299 -22.03 -21.78 17.43
C SER A 299 -21.27 -20.99 16.37
N VAL A 300 -20.85 -21.64 15.29
CA VAL A 300 -20.11 -21.06 14.18
C VAL A 300 -21.03 -20.99 12.97
N VAL A 301 -21.12 -19.82 12.34
CA VAL A 301 -21.94 -19.58 11.15
C VAL A 301 -21.02 -19.27 9.97
N GLU A 302 -21.04 -20.11 8.96
CA GLU A 302 -20.25 -19.98 7.73
C GLU A 302 -21.17 -19.88 6.51
N MET A 303 -20.92 -18.86 5.70
CA MET A 303 -21.68 -18.61 4.48
C MET A 303 -21.39 -19.65 3.39
N GLY A 304 -20.15 -20.12 3.32
CA GLY A 304 -19.74 -21.22 2.46
C GLY A 304 -20.39 -22.55 2.86
N ASP A 305 -20.41 -23.47 1.92
CA ASP A 305 -20.91 -24.84 2.07
C ASP A 305 -20.07 -25.71 3.02
N ARG A 306 -18.85 -25.28 3.36
CA ARG A 306 -17.89 -25.99 4.21
C ARG A 306 -17.04 -25.05 5.06
N MET A 307 -16.36 -25.61 6.06
CA MET A 307 -15.32 -24.90 6.81
C MET A 307 -14.07 -24.67 5.95
N VAL A 308 -13.38 -23.56 6.19
CA VAL A 308 -12.14 -23.16 5.53
C VAL A 308 -12.19 -23.24 3.98
N PRO A 309 -13.24 -22.71 3.32
CA PRO A 309 -13.50 -22.95 1.89
C PRO A 309 -12.45 -22.33 0.95
N ARG A 310 -11.60 -21.44 1.46
CA ARG A 310 -10.49 -20.81 0.72
C ARG A 310 -9.18 -21.60 0.78
N MET A 311 -9.14 -22.69 1.54
CA MET A 311 -7.95 -23.53 1.71
C MET A 311 -8.19 -25.01 1.42
N MET A 312 -9.44 -25.46 1.50
CA MET A 312 -9.78 -26.88 1.54
C MET A 312 -10.88 -27.21 0.53
N GLY A 313 -10.72 -28.35 -0.12
CA GLY A 313 -11.77 -29.00 -0.89
C GLY A 313 -12.94 -29.47 -0.01
N GLU A 314 -13.98 -29.99 -0.65
CA GLU A 314 -15.23 -30.41 0.00
C GLU A 314 -15.01 -31.47 1.09
N VAL A 315 -14.28 -32.53 0.75
CA VAL A 315 -13.98 -33.64 1.66
C VAL A 315 -13.25 -33.13 2.91
N ALA A 316 -12.20 -32.35 2.69
CA ALA A 316 -11.36 -31.82 3.74
C ALA A 316 -12.13 -30.85 4.67
N GLY A 317 -12.85 -29.89 4.09
CA GLY A 317 -13.65 -28.94 4.87
C GLY A 317 -14.77 -29.63 5.68
N GLY A 318 -15.38 -30.69 5.12
CA GLY A 318 -16.35 -31.51 5.84
C GLY A 318 -15.74 -32.27 7.02
N MET A 319 -14.54 -32.83 6.85
CA MET A 319 -13.82 -33.51 7.95
C MET A 319 -13.47 -32.55 9.09
N ILE A 320 -13.08 -31.31 8.79
CA ILE A 320 -12.84 -30.28 9.82
C ILE A 320 -14.14 -29.97 10.58
N ARG A 321 -15.27 -29.85 9.89
CA ARG A 321 -16.58 -29.66 10.51
C ARG A 321 -16.91 -30.81 11.47
N ASP A 322 -16.81 -32.05 11.01
CA ASP A 322 -17.13 -33.23 11.82
C ASP A 322 -16.21 -33.31 13.06
N TRP A 323 -14.94 -32.95 12.91
CA TRP A 323 -13.96 -32.90 13.99
C TRP A 323 -14.31 -31.88 15.09
N VAL A 324 -14.73 -30.67 14.71
CA VAL A 324 -15.08 -29.64 15.71
C VAL A 324 -16.45 -29.90 16.33
N GLN A 325 -17.39 -30.51 15.58
CA GLN A 325 -18.69 -30.93 16.11
C GLN A 325 -18.54 -32.03 17.16
N ALA A 326 -17.64 -32.99 16.96
CA ALA A 326 -17.31 -34.01 17.96
C ALA A 326 -16.74 -33.41 19.27
N LYS A 327 -16.27 -32.15 19.24
CA LYS A 327 -15.81 -31.39 20.40
C LYS A 327 -16.85 -30.43 21.00
N GLY A 328 -18.11 -30.52 20.55
CA GLY A 328 -19.21 -29.75 21.09
C GLY A 328 -19.41 -28.37 20.47
N VAL A 329 -18.75 -28.05 19.35
CA VAL A 329 -19.02 -26.83 18.58
C VAL A 329 -20.18 -27.05 17.63
N GLN A 330 -21.18 -26.18 17.63
CA GLN A 330 -22.24 -26.20 16.62
C GLN A 330 -21.76 -25.48 15.37
N VAL A 331 -21.92 -26.08 14.19
CA VAL A 331 -21.48 -25.47 12.92
C VAL A 331 -22.65 -25.39 11.95
N HIS A 332 -22.92 -24.19 11.46
CA HIS A 332 -23.94 -23.89 10.47
C HIS A 332 -23.23 -23.44 9.19
N THR A 333 -23.04 -24.35 8.24
CA THR A 333 -22.57 -24.03 6.88
C THR A 333 -23.73 -23.64 5.97
N ALA A 334 -23.44 -23.03 4.83
CA ALA A 334 -24.42 -22.47 3.90
C ALA A 334 -25.44 -21.54 4.61
N ALA A 335 -25.00 -20.88 5.68
CA ALA A 335 -25.83 -20.07 6.55
C ALA A 335 -25.25 -18.66 6.70
N ARG A 336 -26.13 -17.67 6.80
CA ARG A 336 -25.75 -16.26 7.01
C ARG A 336 -26.43 -15.74 8.26
N ILE A 337 -25.80 -14.79 8.95
CA ILE A 337 -26.49 -13.96 9.93
C ILE A 337 -27.19 -12.83 9.16
N GLU A 338 -28.50 -12.72 9.32
CA GLU A 338 -29.33 -11.69 8.69
C GLU A 338 -29.52 -10.46 9.57
N SER A 339 -29.62 -10.64 10.88
CA SER A 339 -29.71 -9.55 11.85
C SER A 339 -29.18 -9.96 13.22
N ILE A 340 -28.74 -8.96 13.97
CA ILE A 340 -28.34 -9.04 15.38
C ILE A 340 -29.16 -8.00 16.14
N GLU A 341 -30.06 -8.44 16.99
CA GLU A 341 -31.00 -7.56 17.69
C GLU A 341 -30.65 -7.50 19.18
N SER A 342 -30.36 -6.31 19.68
CA SER A 342 -30.25 -6.03 21.12
C SER A 342 -31.60 -5.58 21.69
N ASN A 343 -31.92 -5.97 22.93
CA ASN A 343 -33.11 -5.49 23.62
C ASN A 343 -32.85 -4.09 24.22
N PRO A 344 -33.50 -3.00 23.74
CA PRO A 344 -33.26 -1.66 24.27
C PRO A 344 -33.73 -1.49 25.72
N ALA A 345 -34.71 -2.28 26.16
CA ALA A 345 -35.25 -2.22 27.52
C ALA A 345 -34.39 -2.99 28.55
N ASP A 346 -33.52 -3.89 28.09
CA ASP A 346 -32.61 -4.66 28.93
C ASP A 346 -31.31 -4.96 28.17
N MET A 347 -30.33 -4.08 28.34
CA MET A 347 -29.00 -4.23 27.72
C MET A 347 -28.18 -5.41 28.29
N ALA A 348 -28.63 -6.01 29.41
CA ALA A 348 -28.06 -7.24 29.93
C ALA A 348 -28.62 -8.49 29.24
N ALA A 349 -29.79 -8.38 28.59
CA ALA A 349 -30.39 -9.48 27.86
C ALA A 349 -29.51 -9.94 26.69
N PRO A 350 -29.60 -11.23 26.32
CA PRO A 350 -28.81 -11.78 25.22
C PRO A 350 -29.23 -11.16 23.88
N LEU A 351 -28.27 -11.00 22.98
CA LEU A 351 -28.54 -10.64 21.59
C LEU A 351 -29.38 -11.74 20.93
N ALA A 352 -30.35 -11.34 20.11
CA ALA A 352 -31.09 -12.27 19.27
C ALA A 352 -30.53 -12.24 17.84
N VAL A 353 -29.89 -13.34 17.44
CA VAL A 353 -29.22 -13.47 16.14
C VAL A 353 -30.10 -14.30 15.21
N ARG A 354 -30.55 -13.71 14.10
CA ARG A 354 -31.36 -14.41 13.09
C ARG A 354 -30.47 -14.95 11.98
N LEU A 355 -30.61 -16.24 11.68
CA LEU A 355 -29.92 -16.90 10.58
C LEU A 355 -30.81 -16.95 9.33
N SER A 356 -30.18 -17.07 8.16
CA SER A 356 -30.88 -17.26 6.87
C SER A 356 -31.66 -18.58 6.77
N SER A 357 -31.44 -19.50 7.71
CA SER A 357 -32.26 -20.72 7.86
C SER A 357 -33.60 -20.47 8.56
N GLY A 358 -33.85 -19.25 9.06
CA GLY A 358 -35.00 -18.91 9.89
C GLY A 358 -34.80 -19.16 11.38
N GLN A 359 -33.68 -19.80 11.79
CA GLN A 359 -33.36 -20.00 13.20
C GLN A 359 -33.02 -18.67 13.88
N ARG A 360 -33.46 -18.54 15.15
CA ARG A 360 -33.11 -17.42 16.03
C ARG A 360 -32.33 -17.93 17.22
N LEU A 361 -31.08 -17.51 17.34
CA LEU A 361 -30.15 -17.98 18.36
C LEU A 361 -29.87 -16.86 19.38
N PRO A 362 -29.97 -17.13 20.69
CA PRO A 362 -29.55 -16.16 21.70
C PRO A 362 -28.02 -16.17 21.86
N ALA A 363 -27.41 -14.99 21.94
CA ALA A 363 -25.96 -14.83 22.06
C ALA A 363 -25.60 -13.80 23.14
N ASP A 364 -24.72 -14.18 24.07
CA ASP A 364 -24.13 -13.28 25.06
C ASP A 364 -22.95 -12.49 24.46
N LEU A 365 -22.38 -13.01 23.36
CA LEU A 365 -21.27 -12.45 22.60
C LEU A 365 -21.37 -12.90 21.12
N VAL A 366 -21.13 -11.98 20.19
CA VAL A 366 -20.93 -12.32 18.76
C VAL A 366 -19.52 -11.92 18.33
N ILE A 367 -18.81 -12.82 17.65
CA ILE A 367 -17.47 -12.56 17.11
C ILE A 367 -17.54 -12.51 15.58
N SER A 368 -17.19 -11.36 14.99
CA SER A 368 -17.08 -11.19 13.55
C SER A 368 -15.68 -11.54 13.05
N ALA A 369 -15.55 -12.69 12.39
CA ALA A 369 -14.34 -13.17 11.72
C ALA A 369 -14.54 -13.25 10.20
N ALA A 370 -15.20 -12.24 9.62
CA ALA A 370 -15.59 -12.20 8.20
C ALA A 370 -14.43 -11.86 7.22
N GLY A 371 -13.19 -11.95 7.67
CA GLY A 371 -12.00 -11.60 6.90
C GLY A 371 -11.48 -10.20 7.16
N VAL A 372 -10.52 -9.77 6.34
CA VAL A 372 -9.78 -8.51 6.52
C VAL A 372 -9.61 -7.79 5.20
N LYS A 373 -9.32 -6.50 5.26
CA LYS A 373 -8.99 -5.65 4.11
C LYS A 373 -7.74 -4.83 4.41
N PRO A 374 -6.82 -4.65 3.44
CA PRO A 374 -5.70 -3.73 3.57
C PRO A 374 -6.12 -2.35 4.07
N LYS A 375 -5.39 -1.81 5.05
CA LYS A 375 -5.68 -0.48 5.60
C LYS A 375 -4.97 0.58 4.75
N ILE A 376 -5.54 0.88 3.59
CA ILE A 376 -4.91 1.74 2.56
C ILE A 376 -5.73 2.97 2.18
N ASP A 377 -6.93 3.15 2.73
CA ASP A 377 -7.86 4.25 2.37
C ASP A 377 -7.23 5.64 2.50
N PHE A 378 -6.35 5.84 3.49
CA PHE A 378 -5.65 7.10 3.70
C PHE A 378 -4.67 7.47 2.56
N LEU A 379 -4.38 6.51 1.66
CA LEU A 379 -3.56 6.70 0.47
C LEU A 379 -4.41 7.14 -0.73
N GLU A 380 -5.71 7.32 -0.58
CA GLU A 380 -6.53 7.92 -1.63
C GLU A 380 -5.97 9.31 -1.98
N ASN A 381 -5.85 9.61 -3.27
CA ASN A 381 -5.31 10.87 -3.81
C ASN A 381 -3.82 11.18 -3.53
N SER A 382 -3.17 10.49 -2.58
CA SER A 382 -2.06 9.58 -2.90
C SER A 382 -1.03 9.93 -3.99
N GLY A 383 -1.37 9.48 -5.18
CA GLY A 383 -0.37 9.10 -6.19
C GLY A 383 0.29 7.74 -5.92
N VAL A 384 0.21 7.14 -4.72
CA VAL A 384 0.61 5.74 -4.50
C VAL A 384 -0.40 4.84 -5.19
N GLN A 385 0.08 3.96 -6.08
CA GLN A 385 -0.76 3.02 -6.79
C GLN A 385 -1.27 1.94 -5.82
N CYS A 386 -2.59 1.92 -5.63
CA CYS A 386 -3.28 0.91 -4.85
C CYS A 386 -4.21 0.11 -5.77
N LEU A 387 -4.19 -1.21 -5.64
CA LEU A 387 -5.12 -2.13 -6.29
C LEU A 387 -5.96 -2.82 -5.21
N GLN A 388 -5.67 -4.08 -4.89
CA GLN A 388 -6.21 -4.72 -3.68
C GLN A 388 -5.41 -4.26 -2.44
N GLY A 389 -4.10 -4.08 -2.59
CA GLY A 389 -3.19 -3.49 -1.61
C GLY A 389 -2.34 -2.38 -2.23
N VAL A 390 -1.31 -1.93 -1.51
CA VAL A 390 -0.27 -1.03 -2.03
C VAL A 390 0.61 -1.80 -3.00
N LEU A 391 0.55 -1.47 -4.29
CA LEU A 391 1.30 -2.18 -5.31
C LEU A 391 2.80 -1.90 -5.19
N THR A 392 3.61 -2.96 -5.18
CA THR A 392 5.06 -2.88 -5.05
C THR A 392 5.80 -3.64 -6.16
N ASP A 393 7.01 -3.18 -6.47
CA ASP A 393 7.98 -3.93 -7.27
C ASP A 393 8.69 -5.02 -6.44
N ALA A 394 9.58 -5.79 -7.07
CA ALA A 394 10.35 -6.83 -6.38
C ALA A 394 11.30 -6.29 -5.29
N ARG A 395 11.53 -4.98 -5.19
CA ARG A 395 12.32 -4.34 -4.13
C ARG A 395 11.42 -3.78 -3.02
N MET A 396 10.13 -4.13 -3.04
CA MET A 396 9.08 -3.61 -2.17
C MET A 396 8.82 -2.10 -2.32
N GLN A 397 9.29 -1.49 -3.42
CA GLN A 397 9.10 -0.07 -3.69
C GLN A 397 7.81 0.15 -4.46
N THR A 398 7.07 1.19 -4.08
CA THR A 398 5.86 1.60 -4.79
C THR A 398 6.20 2.28 -6.13
N ASN A 399 5.18 2.70 -6.87
CA ASN A 399 5.36 3.57 -8.04
C ASN A 399 5.96 4.95 -7.70
N MET A 400 6.05 5.30 -6.41
CA MET A 400 6.71 6.53 -5.95
C MET A 400 8.10 6.24 -5.39
N PRO A 401 9.17 6.80 -5.98
CA PRO A 401 10.53 6.60 -5.50
C PRO A 401 10.73 6.99 -4.03
N GLY A 402 11.39 6.11 -3.27
CA GLY A 402 11.62 6.30 -1.84
C GLY A 402 10.41 6.00 -0.95
N ILE A 403 9.34 5.42 -1.49
CA ILE A 403 8.19 4.94 -0.72
C ILE A 403 8.04 3.44 -0.95
N TYR A 404 8.04 2.69 0.15
CA TYR A 404 7.98 1.24 0.21
C TYR A 404 6.70 0.80 0.90
N ALA A 405 6.29 -0.46 0.71
CA ALA A 405 5.22 -1.07 1.50
C ALA A 405 5.55 -2.51 1.87
N ALA A 406 5.11 -2.94 3.05
CA ALA A 406 5.32 -4.31 3.54
C ALA A 406 4.21 -4.75 4.49
N GLY A 407 4.03 -6.07 4.64
CA GLY A 407 2.99 -6.67 5.47
C GLY A 407 1.64 -6.75 4.76
N ASP A 408 0.56 -6.92 5.53
CA ASP A 408 -0.77 -7.19 4.99
C ASP A 408 -1.33 -6.09 4.07
N CYS A 409 -0.76 -4.87 4.11
CA CYS A 409 -1.16 -3.81 3.20
C CYS A 409 -0.48 -3.90 1.84
N ALA A 410 0.61 -4.65 1.70
CA ALA A 410 1.40 -4.72 0.47
C ALA A 410 0.82 -5.74 -0.51
N GLU A 411 0.75 -5.32 -1.77
CA GLU A 411 0.45 -6.16 -2.91
C GLU A 411 1.75 -6.38 -3.69
N ALA A 412 2.17 -7.65 -3.78
CA ALA A 412 3.44 -8.05 -4.36
C ALA A 412 3.28 -9.25 -5.29
N PHE A 413 4.22 -9.43 -6.21
CA PHE A 413 4.14 -10.45 -7.25
C PHE A 413 4.25 -11.86 -6.67
N ASP A 414 3.28 -12.71 -7.02
CA ASP A 414 3.29 -14.14 -6.73
C ASP A 414 3.76 -14.91 -7.96
N VAL A 415 4.85 -15.66 -7.81
CA VAL A 415 5.45 -16.44 -8.91
C VAL A 415 4.58 -17.62 -9.31
N VAL A 416 3.85 -18.22 -8.37
CA VAL A 416 3.00 -19.40 -8.59
C VAL A 416 1.81 -19.01 -9.47
N TYR A 417 1.12 -17.91 -9.13
CA TYR A 417 -0.06 -17.42 -9.82
C TYR A 417 0.24 -16.47 -10.99
N GLY A 418 1.48 -15.96 -11.11
CA GLY A 418 1.88 -15.06 -12.19
C GLY A 418 1.21 -13.69 -12.14
N LYS A 419 0.75 -13.25 -10.96
CA LYS A 419 0.08 -11.96 -10.74
C LYS A 419 0.42 -11.40 -9.37
N SER A 420 0.22 -10.10 -9.19
CA SER A 420 0.33 -9.48 -7.86
C SER A 420 -0.87 -9.83 -7.00
N ILE A 421 -0.62 -10.11 -5.72
CA ILE A 421 -1.66 -10.45 -4.73
C ILE A 421 -1.33 -9.83 -3.38
N VAL A 422 -2.37 -9.65 -2.56
CA VAL A 422 -2.22 -9.40 -1.13
C VAL A 422 -2.18 -10.73 -0.41
N SER A 423 -1.07 -11.01 0.26
CA SER A 423 -0.91 -12.22 1.09
C SER A 423 -0.64 -11.84 2.54
N ALA A 424 -1.72 -11.74 3.30
CA ALA A 424 -1.72 -11.33 4.71
C ALA A 424 -1.33 -12.49 5.64
N ILE A 425 -0.07 -12.91 5.57
CA ILE A 425 0.52 -13.93 6.45
C ILE A 425 1.86 -13.48 7.00
N GLN A 426 2.18 -13.93 8.21
CA GLN A 426 3.38 -13.50 8.93
C GLN A 426 4.70 -13.76 8.18
N PRO A 427 4.93 -14.92 7.51
CA PRO A 427 6.17 -15.13 6.76
C PRO A 427 6.38 -14.11 5.63
N ASN A 428 5.33 -13.78 4.88
CA ASN A 428 5.42 -12.78 3.81
C ASN A 428 5.67 -11.39 4.39
N ALA A 429 5.04 -11.04 5.52
CA ALA A 429 5.29 -9.76 6.18
C ALA A 429 6.77 -9.61 6.58
N VAL A 430 7.39 -10.68 7.11
CA VAL A 430 8.81 -10.70 7.48
C VAL A 430 9.71 -10.55 6.26
N ASP A 431 9.50 -11.34 5.21
CA ASP A 431 10.32 -11.29 4.00
C ASP A 431 10.19 -9.94 3.28
N GLN A 432 8.97 -9.42 3.16
CA GLN A 432 8.71 -8.09 2.60
C GLN A 432 9.37 -6.99 3.43
N ALA A 433 9.26 -7.04 4.76
CA ALA A 433 9.88 -6.06 5.64
C ALA A 433 11.41 -6.08 5.52
N TYR A 434 12.01 -7.27 5.46
CA TYR A 434 13.45 -7.42 5.25
C TYR A 434 13.90 -6.80 3.91
N VAL A 435 13.22 -7.15 2.82
CA VAL A 435 13.55 -6.61 1.48
C VAL A 435 13.36 -5.10 1.44
N ALA A 436 12.26 -4.57 1.98
CA ALA A 436 12.02 -3.13 2.06
C ALA A 436 13.12 -2.45 2.87
N ALA A 437 13.43 -2.93 4.08
CA ALA A 437 14.45 -2.36 4.95
C ALA A 437 15.84 -2.32 4.30
N MET A 438 16.24 -3.40 3.62
CA MET A 438 17.52 -3.44 2.90
C MET A 438 17.59 -2.37 1.81
N ASN A 439 16.55 -2.25 0.98
CA ASN A 439 16.52 -1.24 -0.08
C ASN A 439 16.42 0.19 0.46
N MET A 440 15.66 0.40 1.54
CA MET A 440 15.62 1.69 2.26
C MET A 440 17.01 2.08 2.80
N ALA A 441 17.81 1.10 3.24
CA ALA A 441 19.18 1.30 3.70
C ALA A 441 20.22 1.36 2.56
N GLY A 442 19.78 1.41 1.29
CA GLY A 442 20.68 1.45 0.13
C GLY A 442 21.36 0.12 -0.21
N LYS A 443 20.93 -0.99 0.40
CA LYS A 443 21.44 -2.33 0.10
C LYS A 443 20.47 -3.04 -0.86
N PRO A 444 20.95 -3.53 -2.03
CA PRO A 444 20.07 -4.18 -2.98
C PRO A 444 19.49 -5.47 -2.40
N ALA A 445 18.17 -5.59 -2.40
CA ALA A 445 17.47 -6.83 -2.05
C ALA A 445 16.26 -7.01 -2.95
N ARG A 446 15.88 -8.26 -3.22
CA ARG A 446 14.70 -8.58 -4.05
C ARG A 446 13.86 -9.66 -3.40
N LEU A 447 12.56 -9.40 -3.29
CA LEU A 447 11.55 -10.40 -3.00
C LEU A 447 11.47 -11.35 -4.19
N ARG A 448 11.60 -12.65 -3.92
CA ARG A 448 11.54 -13.69 -4.96
C ARG A 448 10.11 -13.96 -5.41
N GLY A 449 9.17 -13.75 -4.51
CA GLY A 449 7.75 -13.89 -4.69
C GLY A 449 7.09 -13.91 -3.33
N VAL A 450 5.80 -13.61 -3.28
CA VAL A 450 5.00 -13.96 -2.09
C VAL A 450 4.66 -15.44 -2.10
N THR A 451 4.52 -16.00 -0.92
CA THR A 451 4.22 -17.42 -0.76
C THR A 451 2.78 -17.61 -0.30
N GLN A 452 2.06 -18.56 -0.90
CA GLN A 452 0.74 -19.00 -0.46
C GLN A 452 0.89 -20.28 0.35
N ILE A 453 1.19 -20.12 1.63
CA ILE A 453 1.21 -21.21 2.62
C ILE A 453 0.20 -20.88 3.69
N ASN A 454 -0.68 -21.83 3.98
CA ASN A 454 -1.51 -21.77 5.16
C ASN A 454 -1.31 -23.04 5.95
N VAL A 455 -1.01 -22.90 7.24
CA VAL A 455 -1.02 -23.98 8.23
C VAL A 455 -1.92 -23.54 9.36
N LEU A 456 -2.89 -24.37 9.71
CA LEU A 456 -3.96 -24.04 10.63
C LEU A 456 -4.17 -25.19 11.59
N ASP A 457 -4.16 -24.89 12.89
CA ASP A 457 -4.66 -25.77 13.93
C ASP A 457 -6.13 -25.45 14.19
N THR A 458 -6.99 -26.43 14.02
CA THR A 458 -8.42 -26.34 14.37
C THR A 458 -8.73 -27.37 15.45
N LEU A 459 -8.66 -26.96 16.72
CA LEU A 459 -8.91 -27.82 17.89
C LEU A 459 -8.07 -29.11 17.89
N GLY A 460 -6.78 -28.99 17.62
CA GLY A 460 -5.81 -30.09 17.55
C GLY A 460 -5.77 -30.83 16.22
N LEU A 461 -6.57 -30.43 15.22
CA LEU A 461 -6.47 -30.97 13.86
C LEU A 461 -5.70 -30.00 12.98
N ILE A 462 -4.48 -30.38 12.65
CA ILE A 462 -3.62 -29.59 11.78
C ILE A 462 -4.03 -29.81 10.34
N SER A 463 -4.21 -28.71 9.62
CA SER A 463 -4.52 -28.66 8.20
C SER A 463 -3.57 -27.69 7.51
N CYS A 464 -3.21 -27.99 6.26
CA CYS A 464 -2.36 -27.10 5.48
C CYS A 464 -2.78 -27.02 4.02
N SER A 465 -2.46 -25.90 3.37
CA SER A 465 -2.63 -25.72 1.92
C SER A 465 -1.48 -24.93 1.33
N PHE A 466 -1.11 -25.30 0.10
CA PHE A 466 0.02 -24.75 -0.63
C PHE A 466 -0.39 -24.46 -2.08
N GLY A 467 0.02 -23.31 -2.60
CA GLY A 467 -0.09 -22.96 -4.02
C GLY A 467 -1.52 -23.01 -4.56
N GLN A 468 -1.69 -23.60 -5.75
CA GLN A 468 -2.97 -23.80 -6.42
C GLN A 468 -3.61 -25.12 -5.96
N TRP A 469 -3.96 -25.19 -4.67
CA TRP A 469 -4.47 -26.40 -4.03
C TRP A 469 -5.78 -26.92 -4.66
N GLN A 470 -6.55 -26.05 -5.31
CA GLN A 470 -7.75 -26.38 -6.08
C GLN A 470 -7.47 -26.96 -7.49
N GLY A 471 -6.19 -27.00 -7.90
CA GLY A 471 -5.78 -27.40 -9.24
C GLY A 471 -5.87 -26.26 -10.27
N VAL A 472 -5.52 -26.61 -11.51
CA VAL A 472 -5.55 -25.69 -12.67
C VAL A 472 -6.33 -26.32 -13.83
N PRO A 473 -6.88 -25.51 -14.76
CA PRO A 473 -7.48 -26.04 -15.98
C PRO A 473 -6.52 -26.96 -16.75
N GLY A 474 -6.98 -28.17 -17.08
CA GLY A 474 -6.16 -29.20 -17.75
C GLY A 474 -5.11 -29.87 -16.86
N GLY A 475 -5.08 -29.55 -15.56
CA GLY A 475 -4.25 -30.23 -14.57
C GLY A 475 -4.75 -31.63 -14.21
N GLN A 476 -3.92 -32.39 -13.51
CA GLN A 476 -4.27 -33.69 -12.93
C GLN A 476 -4.14 -33.61 -11.41
N GLY A 477 -4.94 -34.37 -10.69
CA GLY A 477 -4.87 -34.42 -9.23
C GLY A 477 -5.22 -35.79 -8.69
N VAL A 478 -4.82 -36.03 -7.45
CA VAL A 478 -5.09 -37.27 -6.70
C VAL A 478 -5.42 -36.90 -5.26
N GLU A 479 -6.39 -37.62 -4.69
CA GLU A 479 -6.75 -37.48 -3.29
C GLU A 479 -6.75 -38.84 -2.59
N ARG A 480 -6.26 -38.87 -1.35
CA ARG A 480 -6.33 -40.04 -0.47
C ARG A 480 -6.92 -39.61 0.86
N THR A 481 -7.99 -40.30 1.28
CA THR A 481 -8.73 -39.97 2.50
C THR A 481 -8.89 -41.20 3.39
N ASP A 482 -8.52 -41.05 4.64
CA ASP A 482 -8.84 -41.95 5.74
C ASP A 482 -9.66 -41.16 6.78
N ARG A 483 -10.99 -41.32 6.72
CA ARG A 483 -11.91 -40.60 7.59
C ARG A 483 -11.80 -41.06 9.05
N ALA A 484 -11.50 -42.34 9.29
CA ALA A 484 -11.41 -42.87 10.65
C ALA A 484 -10.19 -42.29 11.38
N ALA A 485 -9.07 -42.10 10.67
CA ALA A 485 -7.88 -41.47 11.21
C ALA A 485 -7.86 -39.93 11.09
N PHE A 486 -8.92 -39.30 10.55
CA PHE A 486 -8.95 -37.88 10.20
C PHE A 486 -7.77 -37.44 9.31
N ARG A 487 -7.35 -38.27 8.36
CA ARG A 487 -6.25 -37.99 7.43
C ARG A 487 -6.76 -37.77 6.02
N HIS A 488 -6.31 -36.70 5.40
CA HIS A 488 -6.59 -36.41 4.00
C HIS A 488 -5.37 -35.76 3.34
N LEU A 489 -5.06 -36.16 2.11
CA LEU A 489 -4.01 -35.60 1.29
C LEU A 489 -4.51 -35.42 -0.14
N SER A 490 -4.35 -34.22 -0.68
CA SER A 490 -4.65 -33.87 -2.08
C SER A 490 -3.41 -33.27 -2.72
N LEU A 491 -3.04 -33.77 -3.91
CA LEU A 491 -1.92 -33.29 -4.71
C LEU A 491 -2.44 -32.84 -6.08
N GLN A 492 -1.99 -31.68 -6.55
CA GLN A 492 -2.41 -31.07 -7.82
C GLN A 492 -1.20 -30.80 -8.73
N PHE A 493 -1.32 -31.16 -10.00
CA PHE A 493 -0.23 -31.14 -10.97
C PHE A 493 -0.60 -30.38 -12.25
N GLN A 494 0.39 -29.69 -12.82
CA GLN A 494 0.35 -29.13 -14.17
C GLN A 494 1.59 -29.60 -14.94
N GLY A 495 1.39 -30.36 -16.02
CA GLY A 495 2.51 -31.02 -16.69
C GLY A 495 3.18 -32.02 -15.75
N ASP A 496 4.49 -31.90 -15.52
CA ASP A 496 5.29 -32.72 -14.62
C ASP A 496 5.62 -32.04 -13.27
N VAL A 497 4.97 -30.91 -12.97
CA VAL A 497 5.22 -30.13 -11.75
C VAL A 497 4.00 -30.14 -10.84
N MET A 498 4.22 -30.24 -9.53
CA MET A 498 3.18 -30.06 -8.52
C MET A 498 2.92 -28.56 -8.31
N VAL A 499 1.69 -28.12 -8.55
CA VAL A 499 1.29 -26.70 -8.48
C VAL A 499 0.54 -26.35 -7.21
N GLY A 500 0.02 -27.37 -6.50
CA GLY A 500 -0.62 -27.16 -5.22
C GLY A 500 -0.93 -28.47 -4.49
N SER A 501 -1.28 -28.32 -3.22
CA SER A 501 -1.67 -29.44 -2.36
C SER A 501 -2.43 -28.93 -1.15
N HIS A 502 -3.27 -29.77 -0.55
CA HIS A 502 -3.80 -29.56 0.79
C HIS A 502 -3.84 -30.87 1.58
N SER A 503 -3.74 -30.78 2.90
CA SER A 503 -3.81 -31.93 3.78
C SER A 503 -4.47 -31.63 5.11
N ILE A 504 -4.95 -32.69 5.76
CA ILE A 504 -5.51 -32.69 7.11
C ILE A 504 -4.93 -33.89 7.89
N GLY A 505 -4.62 -33.68 9.16
CA GLY A 505 -4.22 -34.76 10.10
C GLY A 505 -2.88 -35.41 9.78
N THR A 506 -2.15 -34.86 8.80
CA THR A 506 -0.83 -35.34 8.36
C THR A 506 0.16 -34.20 8.46
N THR A 507 0.93 -34.19 9.55
CA THR A 507 1.98 -33.19 9.82
C THR A 507 3.34 -33.64 9.34
N GLU A 508 3.49 -34.95 9.16
CA GLU A 508 4.65 -35.60 8.59
C GLU A 508 4.82 -35.08 7.14
N HIS A 509 5.98 -34.50 6.87
CA HIS A 509 6.40 -34.03 5.54
C HIS A 509 5.70 -32.79 4.97
N ILE A 510 5.06 -31.93 5.80
CA ILE A 510 4.55 -30.62 5.35
C ILE A 510 5.64 -29.80 4.62
N GLY A 511 6.88 -29.82 5.12
CA GLY A 511 8.01 -29.14 4.47
C GLY A 511 8.35 -29.68 3.08
N VAL A 512 8.05 -30.95 2.80
CA VAL A 512 8.24 -31.56 1.49
C VAL A 512 7.19 -31.07 0.50
N LEU A 513 5.91 -31.04 0.90
CA LEU A 513 4.83 -30.48 0.08
C LEU A 513 5.16 -29.04 -0.33
N ARG A 514 5.57 -28.24 0.66
CA ARG A 514 6.07 -26.88 0.44
C ARG A 514 7.21 -26.86 -0.59
N GLY A 515 8.24 -27.66 -0.38
CA GLY A 515 9.43 -27.70 -1.24
C GLY A 515 9.14 -28.12 -2.68
N LEU A 516 8.22 -29.06 -2.89
CA LEU A 516 7.80 -29.49 -4.23
C LEU A 516 7.02 -28.39 -4.97
N VAL A 517 6.08 -27.74 -4.29
CA VAL A 517 5.22 -26.68 -4.86
C VAL A 517 6.02 -25.39 -5.12
N GLU A 518 6.72 -24.87 -4.12
CA GLU A 518 7.52 -23.64 -4.27
C GLU A 518 8.73 -23.83 -5.16
N GLY A 519 9.38 -25.00 -5.07
CA GLY A 519 10.54 -25.33 -5.88
C GLY A 519 10.19 -25.57 -7.35
N ARG A 520 8.90 -25.74 -7.69
CA ARG A 520 8.43 -26.15 -9.02
C ARG A 520 9.23 -27.35 -9.55
N VAL A 521 9.45 -28.33 -8.67
CA VAL A 521 10.30 -29.49 -8.95
C VAL A 521 9.66 -30.31 -10.07
N ARG A 522 10.43 -30.55 -11.14
CA ARG A 522 10.03 -31.47 -12.21
C ARG A 522 10.11 -32.91 -11.71
N LEU A 523 8.97 -33.59 -11.68
CA LEU A 523 8.83 -34.93 -11.09
C LEU A 523 9.10 -36.06 -12.10
N GLY A 524 8.96 -35.80 -13.40
CA GLY A 524 9.08 -36.85 -14.43
C GLY A 524 8.20 -38.06 -14.08
N VAL A 525 8.80 -39.25 -14.07
CA VAL A 525 8.11 -40.53 -13.73
C VAL A 525 7.50 -40.56 -12.32
N TRP A 526 7.98 -39.72 -11.40
CA TRP A 526 7.44 -39.67 -10.05
C TRP A 526 6.05 -39.06 -9.99
N LYS A 527 5.65 -38.26 -10.98
CA LYS A 527 4.28 -37.77 -11.06
C LYS A 527 3.30 -38.94 -11.14
N ASP A 528 3.50 -39.88 -12.06
CA ASP A 528 2.57 -40.99 -12.26
C ASP A 528 2.53 -41.90 -11.03
N ARG A 529 3.69 -42.13 -10.39
CA ARG A 529 3.76 -42.86 -9.11
C ARG A 529 2.98 -42.17 -7.98
N LEU A 530 2.97 -40.84 -7.94
CA LEU A 530 2.19 -40.09 -6.94
C LEU A 530 0.69 -40.09 -7.25
N LEU A 531 0.31 -40.12 -8.53
CA LEU A 531 -1.10 -40.29 -8.93
C LEU A 531 -1.64 -41.66 -8.51
N GLU A 532 -0.79 -42.69 -8.48
CA GLU A 532 -1.14 -44.02 -7.95
C GLU A 532 -1.13 -44.06 -6.42
N ASP A 533 -0.09 -43.52 -5.77
CA ASP A 533 0.01 -43.43 -4.31
C ASP A 533 0.60 -42.09 -3.84
N PRO A 534 -0.23 -41.13 -3.40
CA PRO A 534 0.24 -39.81 -2.99
C PRO A 534 1.03 -39.82 -1.68
N THR A 535 1.05 -40.93 -0.92
CA THR A 535 1.81 -41.02 0.33
C THR A 535 3.32 -41.12 0.13
N ARG A 536 3.76 -41.43 -1.11
CA ARG A 536 5.18 -41.57 -1.48
C ARG A 536 5.88 -40.23 -1.75
N LEU A 537 5.36 -39.14 -1.19
CA LEU A 537 5.80 -37.76 -1.46
C LEU A 537 7.26 -37.49 -1.06
N MET A 538 7.74 -38.13 0.02
CA MET A 538 9.14 -37.99 0.45
C MET A 538 10.10 -38.62 -0.56
N GLU A 539 9.78 -39.82 -1.08
CA GLU A 539 10.60 -40.47 -2.10
C GLU A 539 10.69 -39.61 -3.38
N ALA A 540 9.56 -39.06 -3.81
CA ALA A 540 9.48 -38.18 -4.98
C ALA A 540 10.32 -36.91 -4.78
N TYR A 541 10.28 -36.30 -3.59
CA TYR A 541 11.10 -35.13 -3.27
C TYR A 541 12.59 -35.44 -3.22
N LEU A 542 13.01 -36.53 -2.58
CA LEU A 542 14.42 -36.91 -2.54
C LEU A 542 14.96 -37.18 -3.97
N ALA A 543 14.17 -37.86 -4.81
CA ALA A 543 14.56 -38.14 -6.18
C ALA A 543 14.58 -36.89 -7.09
N GLY A 544 13.61 -35.98 -6.92
CA GLY A 544 13.47 -34.80 -7.77
C GLY A 544 14.28 -33.58 -7.32
N ALA A 545 14.31 -33.29 -6.02
CA ALA A 545 14.85 -32.04 -5.48
C ALA A 545 16.36 -32.10 -5.17
N GLN A 546 16.91 -33.23 -4.69
CA GLN A 546 18.35 -33.33 -4.41
C GLN A 546 19.20 -33.21 -5.69
N GLY A 547 18.68 -33.64 -6.84
CA GLY A 547 19.34 -33.51 -8.14
C GLY A 547 19.30 -32.10 -8.76
N GLN A 548 18.53 -31.15 -8.20
CA GLN A 548 18.27 -29.82 -8.80
C GLN A 548 18.84 -28.64 -7.97
N SER A 549 19.66 -28.92 -6.96
CA SER A 549 20.18 -27.98 -5.95
C SER A 549 21.00 -26.82 -6.53
N ARG A 550 20.34 -25.72 -6.97
CA ARG A 550 20.99 -24.40 -7.18
C ARG A 550 20.10 -23.18 -6.91
N ARG A 551 18.94 -23.33 -6.25
CA ARG A 551 17.99 -22.22 -6.00
C ARG A 551 17.50 -22.11 -4.54
N GLY A 552 18.41 -22.23 -3.57
CA GLY A 552 18.12 -21.94 -2.16
C GLY A 552 17.71 -20.46 -1.94
N LEU A 553 16.83 -20.22 -0.96
CA LEU A 553 16.02 -19.01 -0.69
C LEU A 553 16.78 -17.70 -0.43
N LEU A 554 18.10 -17.71 -0.31
CA LEU A 554 18.94 -16.51 -0.26
C LEU A 554 20.12 -16.71 -1.22
N ALA A 555 20.24 -15.81 -2.19
CA ALA A 555 21.47 -15.63 -2.97
C ALA A 555 21.90 -14.22 -2.60
N ALA A 556 23.14 -14.11 -2.11
CA ALA A 556 23.75 -12.87 -1.62
C ALA A 556 23.70 -11.76 -2.66
#